data_AF-A0A938GSU4-F1
#
_entry.id   AF-A0A938GSU4-F1
#
_cell.length_a   1.000
_cell.length_b   1.000
_cell.length_c   1.000
_cell.angle_alpha   90.00
_cell.angle_beta   90.00
_cell.angle_gamma   90.00
#
_symmetry.space_group_name_H-M   'P 1'
#
loop_
_entity.id
_entity.type
_entity.pdbx_description
1 polymer ?
#
loop_
_entity_poly.entity_id
_entity_poly.type
_entity_poly.pdbx_seq_one_letter_code
_entity_poly.pdbx_strand_id
1 'polypeptide(L)'
;AQMVVQSPGCGLLYGRDDLLDRLWPCVASSGWDNKAGLRSARFMMIGTNGRSTIDGMIAGVRFFKSLGEQTVYERIHHLARLVMKQAQRRSYLEVVTPDDSRFFQAMVSMRFKPEKLEALWPALRKKKISVLAGQRVRLSLQIHTRPSDIEQFFQVCDRILGG
;
A
#
# COMPACT_ATOMS: atom_id res chain seq x y z
N ALA A 1 7.88 -0.38 0.18
CA ALA A 1 7.41 0.38 -1.00
C ALA A 1 6.02 0.91 -0.73
N GLN A 2 5.86 2.23 -0.58
CA GLN A 2 4.54 2.84 -0.59
C GLN A 2 4.07 2.92 -2.04
N MET A 3 2.81 2.55 -2.30
CA MET A 3 2.27 2.64 -3.64
C MET A 3 2.06 4.12 -3.97
N VAL A 4 2.77 4.60 -4.99
CA VAL A 4 2.60 5.95 -5.53
C VAL A 4 1.21 6.00 -6.17
N VAL A 5 0.52 7.13 -6.03
CA VAL A 5 -0.72 7.41 -6.76
C VAL A 5 -0.34 7.49 -8.23
N GLN A 6 -0.68 6.46 -8.99
CA GLN A 6 -0.24 6.26 -10.36
C GLN A 6 -1.33 5.57 -11.17
N SER A 7 -1.29 5.74 -12.49
CA SER A 7 -2.22 5.07 -13.41
C SER A 7 -2.09 3.55 -13.31
N PRO A 8 -3.19 2.78 -13.42
CA PRO A 8 -3.12 1.32 -13.43
C PRO A 8 -2.18 0.80 -14.54
N GLY A 9 -1.46 -0.29 -14.27
CA GLY A 9 -0.59 -0.94 -15.25
C GLY A 9 0.82 -0.35 -15.41
N CYS A 10 1.27 0.51 -14.48
CA CYS A 10 2.67 0.94 -14.41
C CYS A 10 3.41 0.38 -13.18
N GLY A 11 4.73 0.26 -13.33
CA GLY A 11 5.66 -0.16 -12.29
C GLY A 11 7.07 0.33 -12.62
N LEU A 12 7.95 0.33 -11.62
CA LEU A 12 9.34 0.75 -11.76
C LEU A 12 10.25 -0.41 -11.39
N LEU A 13 11.20 -0.73 -12.28
CA LEU A 13 12.34 -1.57 -11.97
C LEU A 13 13.56 -0.68 -11.75
N TYR A 14 14.13 -0.75 -10.55
CA TYR A 14 15.41 -0.12 -10.24
C TYR A 14 16.42 -1.21 -9.88
N GLY A 15 17.60 -1.13 -10.47
CA GLY A 15 18.68 -2.07 -10.22
C GLY A 15 20.02 -1.35 -10.20
N ARG A 16 20.94 -1.88 -9.41
CA ARG A 16 22.32 -1.42 -9.34
C ARG A 16 23.04 -1.75 -10.65
N ASP A 17 23.77 -0.80 -11.21
CA ASP A 17 24.36 -0.93 -12.55
C ASP A 17 25.22 -2.18 -12.72
N ASP A 18 26.02 -2.52 -11.71
CA ASP A 18 26.87 -3.70 -11.69
C ASP A 18 26.11 -5.04 -11.65
N LEU A 19 24.84 -5.00 -11.25
CA LEU A 19 23.96 -6.16 -11.19
C LEU A 19 23.04 -6.29 -12.41
N LEU A 20 22.79 -5.19 -13.14
CA LEU A 20 21.88 -5.20 -14.30
C LEU A 20 22.36 -6.17 -15.40
N ASP A 21 23.67 -6.35 -15.55
CA ASP A 21 24.26 -7.25 -16.54
C ASP A 21 24.14 -8.74 -16.22
N ARG A 22 23.71 -9.06 -15.00
CA ARG A 22 23.39 -10.43 -14.58
C ARG A 22 21.93 -10.80 -14.85
N LEU A 23 21.10 -9.84 -15.26
CA LEU A 23 19.68 -10.05 -15.49
C LEU A 23 19.42 -10.37 -16.97
N TRP A 24 18.57 -11.36 -17.20
CA TRP A 24 18.02 -11.66 -18.52
C TRP A 24 16.58 -11.11 -18.61
N PRO A 25 16.16 -10.51 -19.74
CA PRO A 25 14.81 -9.99 -19.86
C PRO A 25 13.85 -11.14 -20.18
N CYS A 26 12.64 -11.07 -19.63
CA CYS A 26 11.57 -11.99 -20.05
C CYS A 26 10.93 -11.55 -21.39
N VAL A 27 11.04 -10.26 -21.74
CA VAL A 27 10.54 -9.67 -22.98
C VAL A 27 11.66 -8.80 -23.56
N ALA A 28 12.14 -9.13 -24.75
CA ALA A 28 13.22 -8.41 -25.42
C ALA A 28 12.77 -7.84 -26.77
N SER A 29 13.26 -6.64 -27.10
CA SER A 29 13.11 -5.99 -28.38
C SER A 29 14.46 -5.42 -28.84
N SER A 30 14.50 -4.81 -30.04
CA SER A 30 15.72 -4.22 -30.60
C SER A 30 16.39 -3.24 -29.64
N GLY A 31 17.70 -3.36 -29.44
CA GLY A 31 18.48 -2.49 -28.55
C GLY A 31 18.67 -3.03 -27.13
N TRP A 32 18.09 -4.18 -26.79
CA TRP A 32 18.28 -4.86 -25.51
C TRP A 32 19.77 -5.08 -25.15
N ASP A 33 20.62 -5.35 -26.13
CA ASP A 33 22.05 -5.61 -25.99
C ASP A 33 22.89 -4.34 -25.81
N ASN A 34 22.31 -3.14 -25.96
CA ASN A 34 22.98 -1.87 -25.75
C ASN A 34 23.19 -1.56 -24.25
N LYS A 35 24.12 -2.30 -23.64
CA LYS A 35 24.43 -2.21 -22.21
C LYS A 35 24.95 -0.83 -21.81
N ALA A 36 25.88 -0.29 -22.58
CA ALA A 36 26.55 0.98 -22.28
C ALA A 36 25.65 2.20 -22.50
N GLY A 37 24.82 2.20 -23.55
CA GLY A 37 23.98 3.34 -23.91
C GLY A 37 22.64 3.39 -23.18
N LEU A 38 21.93 2.26 -23.08
CA LEU A 38 20.56 2.24 -22.55
C LEU A 38 20.47 1.84 -21.07
N ARG A 39 21.49 1.20 -20.50
CA ARG A 39 21.55 0.79 -19.08
C ARG A 39 20.24 0.09 -18.65
N SER A 40 19.53 0.58 -17.64
CA SER A 40 18.23 0.02 -17.21
C SER A 40 17.08 0.26 -18.19
N ALA A 41 17.17 1.24 -19.09
CA ALA A 41 16.13 1.52 -20.07
C ALA A 41 15.97 0.38 -21.10
N ARG A 42 17.02 -0.44 -21.30
CA ARG A 42 16.98 -1.64 -22.15
C ARG A 42 15.90 -2.64 -21.72
N PHE A 43 15.55 -2.67 -20.42
CA PHE A 43 14.48 -3.51 -19.86
C PHE A 43 13.07 -2.97 -20.11
N MET A 44 12.94 -1.74 -20.61
CA MET A 44 11.65 -1.09 -20.86
C MET A 44 11.33 -0.98 -22.36
N MET A 45 12.06 -1.70 -23.22
CA MET A 45 11.88 -1.68 -24.68
C MET A 45 10.67 -2.53 -25.11
N ILE A 46 9.52 -2.26 -24.50
CA ILE A 46 8.21 -2.73 -24.95
C ILE A 46 7.73 -1.69 -25.97
N GLY A 47 7.12 -2.13 -27.09
CA GLY A 47 6.77 -1.30 -28.27
C GLY A 47 5.96 -0.02 -28.01
N THR A 48 4.73 0.08 -28.51
CA THR A 48 3.89 1.28 -28.26
C THR A 48 3.49 1.33 -26.79
N ASN A 49 4.25 2.08 -25.99
CA ASN A 49 3.96 2.27 -24.58
C ASN A 49 2.84 3.30 -24.38
N GLY A 50 1.98 3.06 -23.40
CA GLY A 50 0.97 4.03 -22.97
C GLY A 50 1.64 5.26 -22.35
N ARG A 51 1.96 6.26 -23.16
CA ARG A 51 2.64 7.50 -22.73
C ARG A 51 1.89 8.21 -21.61
N SER A 52 0.56 8.22 -21.69
CA SER A 52 -0.32 8.76 -20.63
C SER A 52 -0.12 8.07 -19.28
N THR A 53 0.19 6.77 -19.25
CA THR A 53 0.47 6.03 -18.01
C THR A 53 1.78 6.49 -17.39
N ILE A 54 2.81 6.71 -18.19
CA ILE A 54 4.12 7.22 -17.74
C ILE A 54 3.98 8.66 -17.23
N ASP A 55 3.26 9.51 -17.95
CA ASP A 55 3.01 10.90 -17.55
C ASP A 55 2.26 10.96 -16.22
N GLY A 56 1.26 10.08 -16.02
CA GLY A 56 0.56 9.93 -14.75
C GLY A 56 1.47 9.49 -13.60
N MET A 57 2.38 8.54 -13.85
CA MET A 57 3.38 8.12 -12.86
C MET A 57 4.32 9.27 -12.48
N ILE A 58 4.83 10.04 -13.46
CA ILE A 58 5.69 11.20 -13.23
C ILE A 58 4.96 12.26 -12.41
N ALA A 59 3.70 12.56 -12.75
CA ALA A 59 2.87 13.50 -12.01
C ALA A 59 2.66 13.03 -10.56
N GLY A 60 2.40 11.74 -10.34
CA GLY A 60 2.32 11.13 -9.01
C GLY A 60 3.59 11.31 -8.20
N VAL A 61 4.75 10.98 -8.76
CA VAL A 61 6.05 11.17 -8.10
C VAL A 61 6.30 12.63 -7.75
N ARG A 62 6.00 13.56 -8.67
CA ARG A 62 6.14 15.01 -8.42
C ARG A 62 5.24 15.48 -7.29
N PHE A 63 3.99 15.00 -7.27
CA PHE A 63 3.06 15.29 -6.19
C PHE A 63 3.61 14.81 -4.84
N PHE A 64 4.07 13.56 -4.72
CA PHE A 64 4.66 13.06 -3.47
C PHE A 64 5.91 13.85 -3.05
N LYS A 65 6.78 14.22 -3.99
CA LYS A 65 7.94 15.07 -3.70
C LYS A 65 7.54 16.44 -3.18
N SER A 66 6.50 17.06 -3.75
CA SER A 66 6.00 18.36 -3.31
C SER A 66 5.44 18.37 -1.88
N LEU A 67 4.92 17.23 -1.40
CA LEU A 67 4.46 17.07 -0.01
C LEU A 67 5.61 16.88 1.00
N GLY A 68 6.80 16.51 0.51
CA GLY A 68 7.93 16.11 1.32
C GLY A 68 7.87 14.62 1.68
N GLU A 69 8.89 13.87 1.29
CA GLU A 69 8.96 12.41 1.49
C GLU A 69 8.87 12.04 2.97
N GLN A 70 9.58 12.79 3.83
CA GLN A 70 9.54 12.60 5.28
C GLN A 70 8.15 12.86 5.87
N THR A 71 7.48 13.93 5.44
CA THR A 71 6.11 14.26 5.85
C THR A 71 5.13 13.13 5.51
N VAL A 72 5.24 12.59 4.29
CA VAL A 72 4.41 11.47 3.84
C VAL A 72 4.68 10.23 4.69
N TYR A 73 5.96 9.93 4.91
CA TYR A 73 6.40 8.78 5.71
C TYR A 73 5.87 8.87 7.15
N GLU A 74 6.05 10.01 7.81
CA GLU A 74 5.60 10.24 9.17
C GLU A 74 4.08 10.19 9.29
N ARG A 75 3.36 10.77 8.31
CA ARG A 75 1.91 10.79 8.31
C ARG A 75 1.31 9.39 8.26
N ILE A 76 1.72 8.57 7.29
CA ILE A 76 1.16 7.20 7.17
C ILE A 76 1.57 6.32 8.36
N HIS A 77 2.78 6.54 8.90
CA HIS A 77 3.25 5.81 10.08
C HIS A 77 2.48 6.18 11.34
N HIS A 78 2.21 7.46 11.53
CA HIS A 78 1.39 7.97 12.61
C HIS A 78 -0.01 7.32 12.56
N LEU A 79 -0.63 7.28 11.38
CA LEU A 79 -1.92 6.60 11.21
C LEU A 79 -1.83 5.11 11.56
N ALA A 80 -0.76 4.41 11.18
CA ALA A 80 -0.59 3.00 11.53
C ALA A 80 -0.44 2.78 13.03
N ARG A 81 0.33 3.63 13.72
CA ARG A 81 0.43 3.61 15.18
C ARG A 81 -0.91 3.88 15.85
N LEU A 82 -1.74 4.77 15.30
CA LEU A 82 -3.11 4.99 15.78
C LEU A 82 -3.96 3.72 15.64
N VAL A 83 -3.90 3.04 14.49
CA VAL A 83 -4.61 1.77 14.27
C VAL A 83 -4.12 0.69 15.24
N MET A 84 -2.81 0.52 15.42
CA MET A 84 -2.23 -0.43 16.37
C MET A 84 -2.77 -0.19 17.78
N LYS A 85 -2.68 1.05 18.27
CA LYS A 85 -3.17 1.44 19.60
C LYS A 85 -4.66 1.18 19.78
N GLN A 86 -5.47 1.42 18.75
CA GLN A 86 -6.91 1.14 18.79
C GLN A 86 -7.18 -0.37 18.77
N ALA A 87 -6.51 -1.13 17.90
CA ALA A 87 -6.72 -2.57 17.78
C ALA A 87 -6.31 -3.34 19.05
N GLN A 88 -5.17 -2.99 19.66
CA GLN A 88 -4.66 -3.63 20.88
C GLN A 88 -5.59 -3.47 22.09
N ARG A 89 -6.45 -2.44 22.12
CA ARG A 89 -7.40 -2.19 23.21
C ARG A 89 -8.64 -3.08 23.17
N ARG A 90 -8.85 -3.83 22.10
CA ARG A 90 -10.10 -4.57 21.84
C ARG A 90 -9.86 -6.05 22.01
N SER A 91 -10.60 -6.68 22.93
CA SER A 91 -10.47 -8.10 23.25
C SER A 91 -10.82 -9.01 22.06
N TYR A 92 -11.75 -8.58 21.19
CA TYR A 92 -12.19 -9.31 20.00
C TYR A 92 -11.21 -9.23 18.83
N LEU A 93 -10.13 -8.46 18.95
CA LEU A 93 -9.06 -8.36 17.96
C LEU A 93 -7.77 -9.01 18.47
N GLU A 94 -7.02 -9.52 17.52
CA GLU A 94 -5.64 -9.94 17.69
C GLU A 94 -4.81 -9.25 16.62
N VAL A 95 -3.82 -8.47 17.03
CA VAL A 95 -2.93 -7.79 16.09
C VAL A 95 -1.86 -8.79 15.63
N VAL A 96 -1.77 -8.99 14.31
CA VAL A 96 -0.78 -9.90 13.69
C VAL A 96 0.50 -9.14 13.34
N THR A 97 0.37 -7.84 13.09
CA THR A 97 1.52 -6.95 12.88
C THR A 97 2.38 -6.89 14.16
N PRO A 98 3.72 -6.97 14.07
CA PRO A 98 4.60 -6.84 15.23
C PRO A 98 4.40 -5.49 15.96
N ASP A 99 4.54 -5.50 17.29
CA ASP A 99 4.38 -4.29 18.10
C ASP A 99 5.47 -3.22 17.86
N ASP A 100 6.65 -3.66 17.42
CA ASP A 100 7.75 -2.75 17.10
C ASP A 100 7.50 -2.01 15.78
N SER A 101 7.38 -0.69 15.89
CA SER A 101 7.10 0.22 14.78
C SER A 101 8.14 0.22 13.67
N ARG A 102 9.32 -0.37 13.87
CA ARG A 102 10.31 -0.55 12.79
C ARG A 102 9.90 -1.62 11.78
N PHE A 103 8.99 -2.53 12.13
CA PHE A 103 8.54 -3.63 11.27
C PHE A 103 7.23 -3.38 10.53
N PHE A 104 6.61 -2.21 10.72
CA PHE A 104 5.42 -1.83 9.96
C PHE A 104 5.42 -0.36 9.61
N GLN A 105 4.80 -0.01 8.49
CA GLN A 105 4.75 1.37 8.02
C GLN A 105 3.33 1.87 7.84
N ALA A 106 2.73 1.58 6.69
CA ALA A 106 1.41 2.05 6.30
C ALA A 106 0.34 0.95 6.42
N MET A 107 0.69 -0.25 6.87
CA MET A 107 -0.19 -1.40 6.88
C MET A 107 -0.22 -2.04 8.24
N VAL A 108 -1.44 -2.29 8.73
CA VAL A 108 -1.67 -3.05 9.97
C VAL A 108 -2.59 -4.22 9.65
N SER A 109 -2.16 -5.42 10.02
CA SER A 109 -2.92 -6.65 9.88
C SER A 109 -3.42 -7.11 11.25
N MET A 110 -4.71 -7.44 11.30
CA MET A 110 -5.39 -7.90 12.50
C MET A 110 -6.34 -9.04 12.16
N ARG A 111 -6.53 -9.94 13.12
CA ARG A 111 -7.46 -11.05 13.07
C ARG A 111 -8.60 -10.78 14.04
N PHE A 112 -9.82 -11.03 13.59
CA PHE A 112 -10.97 -11.10 14.49
C PHE A 112 -10.98 -12.47 15.18
N LYS A 113 -11.11 -12.47 16.51
CA LYS A 113 -11.24 -13.71 17.29
C LYS A 113 -12.61 -14.38 17.13
N PRO A 114 -13.73 -13.64 17.08
CA PRO A 114 -15.03 -14.24 16.81
C PRO A 114 -15.10 -14.85 15.40
N GLU A 115 -15.75 -16.01 15.29
CA GLU A 115 -15.94 -16.69 14.01
C GLU A 115 -17.08 -16.06 13.18
N LYS A 116 -18.09 -15.49 13.86
CA LYS A 116 -19.27 -14.90 13.23
C LYS A 116 -19.04 -13.42 12.90
N LEU A 117 -18.69 -13.13 11.65
CA LEU A 117 -18.39 -11.78 11.14
C LEU A 117 -19.38 -11.32 10.06
N GLU A 118 -20.43 -12.10 9.79
CA GLU A 118 -21.35 -11.91 8.67
C GLU A 118 -22.06 -10.54 8.74
N ALA A 119 -22.39 -10.09 9.96
CA ALA A 119 -23.01 -8.79 10.19
C ALA A 119 -22.04 -7.59 10.05
N LEU A 120 -20.72 -7.82 10.17
CA LEU A 120 -19.71 -6.76 10.12
C LEU A 120 -19.57 -6.19 8.70
N TRP A 121 -19.52 -7.05 7.69
CA TRP A 121 -19.24 -6.61 6.31
C TRP A 121 -20.31 -5.69 5.73
N PRO A 122 -21.63 -6.00 5.85
CA PRO A 122 -22.68 -5.07 5.44
C PRO A 122 -22.63 -3.75 6.22
N ALA A 123 -22.32 -3.80 7.52
CA ALA A 123 -22.23 -2.59 8.36
C ALA A 123 -21.08 -1.66 7.91
N LEU A 124 -19.91 -2.23 7.60
CA LEU A 124 -18.77 -1.48 7.03
C LEU A 124 -19.10 -0.91 5.65
N ARG A 125 -19.73 -1.70 4.77
CA ARG A 125 -20.18 -1.23 3.44
C ARG A 125 -21.16 -0.07 3.54
N LYS A 126 -22.11 -0.11 4.48
CA LYS A 126 -23.06 1.00 4.73
C LYS A 126 -22.37 2.30 5.13
N LYS A 127 -21.20 2.21 5.79
CA LYS A 127 -20.34 3.35 6.11
C LYS A 127 -19.32 3.69 5.02
N LYS A 128 -19.41 3.04 3.85
CA LYS A 128 -18.47 3.18 2.72
C LYS A 128 -17.02 2.86 3.10
N ILE A 129 -16.83 1.97 4.07
CA ILE A 129 -15.52 1.46 4.48
C ILE A 129 -15.25 0.18 3.70
N SER A 130 -14.21 0.20 2.88
CA SER A 130 -13.81 -0.94 2.06
C SER A 130 -12.65 -1.69 2.71
N VAL A 131 -12.88 -2.96 3.03
CA VAL A 131 -11.87 -3.92 3.47
C VAL A 131 -12.10 -5.23 2.75
N LEU A 132 -11.04 -6.00 2.54
CA LEU A 132 -11.19 -7.38 2.06
C LEU A 132 -11.80 -8.20 3.19
N ALA A 133 -13.02 -8.72 2.97
CA ALA A 133 -13.75 -9.49 3.96
C ALA A 133 -13.04 -10.83 4.24
N GLY A 134 -12.98 -11.19 5.52
CA GLY A 134 -12.32 -12.41 5.98
C GLY A 134 -11.99 -12.32 7.46
N GLN A 135 -11.57 -13.44 8.06
CA GLN A 135 -11.20 -13.48 9.48
C GLN A 135 -9.98 -12.61 9.79
N ARG A 136 -9.07 -12.46 8.82
CA ARG A 136 -7.95 -11.53 8.88
C ARG A 136 -8.21 -10.36 7.94
N VAL A 137 -8.08 -9.15 8.48
CA VAL A 137 -8.17 -7.91 7.70
C VAL A 137 -6.84 -7.17 7.73
N ARG A 138 -6.56 -6.43 6.66
CA ARG A 138 -5.43 -5.51 6.57
C ARG A 138 -5.95 -4.13 6.28
N LEU A 139 -5.65 -3.19 7.17
CA LEU A 139 -5.88 -1.77 6.93
C LEU A 139 -4.65 -1.19 6.25
N SER A 140 -4.84 -0.69 5.03
CA SER A 140 -3.81 -0.01 4.24
C SER A 140 -4.05 1.49 4.34
N LEU A 141 -3.20 2.17 5.09
CA LEU A 141 -3.33 3.58 5.42
C LEU A 141 -2.56 4.41 4.42
N GLN A 142 -3.29 5.23 3.67
CA GLN A 142 -2.72 6.13 2.70
C GLN A 142 -2.67 7.54 3.26
N ILE A 143 -1.92 8.43 2.60
CA ILE A 143 -1.78 9.81 3.07
C ILE A 143 -3.12 10.55 3.20
N HIS A 144 -4.10 10.20 2.36
CA HIS A 144 -5.44 10.77 2.36
C HIS A 144 -6.40 10.12 3.37
N THR A 145 -5.99 9.06 4.07
CA THR A 145 -6.81 8.46 5.13
C THR A 145 -6.91 9.42 6.31
N ARG A 146 -8.14 9.67 6.78
CA ARG A 146 -8.37 10.56 7.92
C ARG A 146 -8.43 9.75 9.22
N PRO A 147 -7.96 10.30 10.36
CA PRO A 147 -8.14 9.67 11.67
C PRO A 147 -9.61 9.32 11.96
N SER A 148 -10.56 10.16 11.53
CA SER A 148 -12.00 9.90 11.66
C SER A 148 -12.47 8.66 10.91
N ASP A 149 -11.83 8.30 9.79
CA ASP A 149 -12.19 7.08 9.03
C ASP A 149 -11.75 5.84 9.82
N ILE A 150 -10.61 5.92 10.50
CA ILE A 150 -10.11 4.87 11.41
C ILE A 150 -11.04 4.72 12.61
N GLU A 151 -11.43 5.83 13.23
CA GLU A 151 -12.38 5.83 14.35
C GLU A 151 -13.72 5.21 13.94
N GLN A 152 -14.24 5.58 12.76
CA GLN A 152 -15.50 5.04 12.26
C GLN A 152 -15.42 3.53 11.99
N PHE A 153 -14.29 3.03 11.48
CA PHE A 153 -14.06 1.59 11.33
C PHE A 153 -14.19 0.87 12.67
N PHE A 154 -13.48 1.36 13.70
CA PHE A 154 -13.51 0.73 15.01
C PHE A 154 -14.86 0.88 15.71
N GLN A 155 -15.55 2.01 15.57
CA GLN A 155 -16.91 2.18 16.10
C GLN A 155 -17.90 1.18 15.52
N VAL A 156 -17.78 0.85 14.22
CA VAL A 156 -18.60 -0.20 13.61
C VAL A 156 -18.24 -1.57 14.16
N CYS A 157 -16.94 -1.86 14.32
CA CYS A 157 -16.49 -3.11 14.92
C CYS A 157 -17.01 -3.25 16.36
N ASP A 158 -16.87 -2.20 17.19
CA ASP A 158 -17.32 -2.18 18.59
C ASP A 158 -18.83 -2.43 18.68
N ARG A 159 -19.64 -1.79 17.82
CA ARG A 159 -21.09 -1.99 17.81
C ARG A 159 -21.51 -3.42 17.51
N ILE A 160 -20.76 -4.11 16.65
CA ILE A 160 -21.12 -5.45 16.16
C ILE A 160 -20.48 -6.56 16.99
N LEU A 161 -19.26 -6.35 17.48
CA LEU A 161 -18.41 -7.38 18.11
C LEU A 161 -18.06 -7.07 19.56
N GLY A 162 -18.18 -5.82 19.99
CA GLY A 162 -17.77 -5.35 21.31
C GLY A 162 -18.85 -5.51 22.37
N GLY A 163 -19.61 -6.61 22.32
CA GLY A 163 -20.66 -6.92 23.29
C GLY A 163 -20.25 -6.70 24.74
#